data_AF-A0A7J3W9Y8-F1
#
_entry.id   AF-A0A7J3W9Y8-F1
#
_cell.length_a   1.000
_cell.length_b   1.000
_cell.length_c   1.000
_cell.angle_alpha   90.00
_cell.angle_beta   90.00
_cell.angle_gamma   90.00
#
_symmetry.space_group_name_H-M   'P 1'
#
loop_
_entity.id
_entity.type
_entity.pdbx_description
1 polymer ?
#
loop_
_entity_poly.entity_id
_entity_poly.type
_entity_poly.pdbx_seq_one_letter_code
_entity_poly.pdbx_strand_id
1 'polypeptide(L)' 'MVEVEKKIRVHKNGMVVEVLALFDTGSRRSYFSKGFAEKIGYELREEPKEIPLAVKGKYGKLVGDTT' A
#
# COMPACT_ATOMS: atom_id res chain seq x y z
N MET A 1 -6.95 -17.69 -9.80
CA MET A 1 -6.09 -18.43 -8.85
C MET A 1 -5.02 -17.45 -8.41
N VAL A 2 -4.95 -17.11 -7.12
CA VAL A 2 -3.96 -16.13 -6.65
C VAL A 2 -2.68 -16.88 -6.30
N GLU A 3 -1.56 -16.45 -6.88
CA GLU A 3 -0.25 -16.96 -6.51
C GLU A 3 0.14 -16.39 -5.15
N VAL A 4 0.43 -17.28 -4.21
CA VAL A 4 0.72 -16.94 -2.81
C VAL A 4 2.10 -16.30 -2.69
N GLU A 5 3.03 -16.62 -3.59
CA GLU A 5 4.39 -16.07 -3.56
C GLU A 5 4.93 -15.84 -4.97
N LYS A 6 5.23 -14.58 -5.30
CA LYS A 6 5.82 -14.19 -6.58
C LYS A 6 6.94 -13.19 -6.38
N LYS A 7 8.03 -13.32 -7.13
CA LYS A 7 9.10 -12.30 -7.12
C LYS A 7 8.60 -11.01 -7.78
N ILE A 8 8.69 -9.91 -7.04
CA ILE A 8 8.35 -8.57 -7.48
C ILE A 8 9.53 -7.63 -7.29
N ARG A 9 9.58 -6.55 -8.08
CA ARG A 9 10.54 -5.44 -7.90
C ARG A 9 9.83 -4.25 -7.29
N VAL A 10 10.37 -3.76 -6.18
CA VAL A 10 9.88 -2.56 -5.50
C VAL A 10 10.86 -1.42 -5.77
N HIS A 11 10.34 -0.33 -6.35
CA HIS A 11 11.09 0.87 -6.68
C HIS A 11 10.75 1.98 -5.67
N LYS A 12 11.74 2.45 -4.90
CA LYS A 12 11.54 3.52 -3.90
C LYS A 12 12.81 4.34 -3.73
N ASN A 13 12.70 5.67 -3.80
CA ASN A 13 13.81 6.61 -3.57
C ASN A 13 15.10 6.26 -4.35
N GLY A 14 14.96 5.83 -5.61
CA GLY A 14 16.10 5.40 -6.45
C GLY A 14 16.64 3.99 -6.17
N MET A 15 16.15 3.31 -5.12
CA MET A 15 16.46 1.91 -4.84
C MET A 15 15.50 0.98 -5.58
N VAL A 16 16.03 -0.16 -6.02
CA VAL A 16 15.27 -1.27 -6.58
C VAL A 16 15.57 -2.52 -5.77
N VAL A 17 14.54 -3.11 -5.18
CA VAL A 17 14.68 -4.31 -4.33
C VAL A 17 13.77 -5.41 -4.85
N GLU A 18 14.33 -6.61 -5.02
CA GLU A 18 13.57 -7.81 -5.37
C GLU A 18 13.09 -8.53 -4.09
N VAL A 19 11.78 -8.76 -3.99
CA VAL A 19 11.18 -9.47 -2.85
C VAL A 19 10.11 -10.45 -3.31
N LEU A 20 9.77 -11.39 -2.43
CA LEU A 20 8.58 -12.22 -2.60
C LEU A 20 7.36 -11.44 -2.09
N ALA A 21 6.38 -11.27 -2.97
CA ALA A 21 5.05 -10.81 -2.58
C ALA A 21 4.39 -11.88 -1.71
N LEU A 22 3.68 -11.46 -0.66
CA LEU A 22 2.82 -12.31 0.17
C LEU A 22 1.53 -12.70 -0.54
N PHE A 23 1.14 -11.91 -1.53
CA PHE A 23 -0.03 -12.13 -2.35
C PHE A 23 0.08 -11.28 -3.61
N ASP A 24 0.00 -11.89 -4.79
CA ASP A 24 -0.10 -11.17 -6.05
C ASP A 24 -1.50 -11.33 -6.66
N THR A 25 -2.34 -10.31 -6.51
CA THR A 25 -3.72 -10.35 -7.00
C THR A 25 -3.83 -10.40 -8.53
N GLY A 26 -2.73 -10.27 -9.26
CA GLY A 26 -2.72 -10.08 -10.72
C GLY A 26 -3.31 -8.73 -11.16
N SER A 27 -3.78 -7.91 -10.21
CA SER A 27 -4.54 -6.67 -10.42
C SER A 27 -3.74 -5.49 -9.89
N ARG A 28 -2.81 -4.95 -10.69
CA ARG A 28 -2.01 -3.71 -10.44
C ARG A 28 -1.33 -3.54 -9.06
N ARG A 29 -1.48 -4.47 -8.13
CA ARG A 29 -1.10 -4.36 -6.72
C ARG A 29 -0.67 -5.73 -6.20
N SER A 30 0.56 -5.77 -5.70
CA SER A 30 1.13 -6.90 -4.98
C SER A 30 1.34 -6.48 -3.53
N TYR A 31 1.14 -7.40 -2.60
CA TYR A 31 1.27 -7.14 -1.17
C TYR A 31 2.59 -7.72 -0.66
N PHE A 32 3.29 -7.01 0.23
CA PHE A 32 4.54 -7.44 0.86
C PHE A 32 4.51 -7.18 2.37
N SER A 33 5.45 -7.76 3.11
CA SER A 33 5.41 -7.72 4.58
C SER A 33 5.62 -6.31 5.14
N LYS A 34 4.97 -6.02 6.27
CA LYS A 34 5.12 -4.75 7.01
C LYS A 34 6.58 -4.47 7.37
N GLY A 35 7.29 -5.48 7.89
CA GLY A 35 8.71 -5.32 8.24
C GLY A 35 9.62 -5.05 7.03
N PHE A 36 9.29 -5.54 5.84
CA PHE A 36 9.99 -5.15 4.63
C PHE A 36 9.67 -3.69 4.24
N ALA A 37 8.39 -3.31 4.30
CA ALA A 37 7.94 -1.95 4.01
C ALA A 37 8.67 -0.90 4.87
N GLU A 38 8.77 -1.14 6.17
CA GLU A 38 9.47 -0.27 7.12
C GLU A 38 10.96 -0.15 6.77
N LYS A 39 11.62 -1.27 6.45
CA LYS A 39 13.05 -1.28 6.07
C LYS A 39 13.37 -0.46 4.83
N ILE A 40 12.45 -0.39 3.86
CA ILE A 40 12.63 0.40 2.64
C ILE A 40 12.06 1.83 2.75
N GLY A 41 11.69 2.25 3.97
CA GLY A 41 11.26 3.61 4.26
C GLY A 41 9.80 3.91 3.90
N TYR A 42 8.92 2.90 3.92
CA TYR A 42 7.49 3.17 4.06
C TYR A 42 7.16 3.42 5.52
N GLU A 43 6.44 4.52 5.75
CA GLU A 43 5.91 4.85 7.06
C GLU A 43 4.47 4.34 7.18
N LEU A 44 4.14 3.81 8.35
CA LEU A 44 2.77 3.45 8.66
C LEU A 44 1.97 4.76 8.77
N ARG A 45 0.88 4.88 8.00
CA ARG A 45 -0.07 5.97 8.23
C ARG A 45 -0.89 5.63 9.46
N GLU A 46 -0.69 6.41 10.52
CA GLU A 46 -1.11 5.98 11.86
C GLU A 46 -2.61 6.06 12.09
N GLU A 47 -3.35 6.97 11.44
CA GLU A 47 -4.80 7.06 11.66
C GLU A 47 -5.60 7.43 10.41
N PRO A 48 -6.78 6.78 10.18
CA PRO A 48 -7.73 7.24 9.18
C PRO A 48 -8.25 8.64 9.52
N LYS A 49 -8.13 9.59 8.59
CA LYS A 49 -8.70 10.94 8.73
C LYS A 49 -10.12 11.00 8.19
N GLU A 50 -11.00 11.74 8.87
CA GLU A 50 -12.33 12.04 8.33
C GLU A 50 -12.23 13.06 7.20
N ILE A 51 -12.84 12.73 6.05
CA ILE A 51 -12.91 13.61 4.88
C ILE A 51 -14.36 13.82 4.45
N PRO A 52 -14.74 15.01 3.97
CA PRO A 52 -16.07 15.24 3.43
C PRO A 52 -16.26 14.47 2.12
N LEU A 53 -17.44 13.88 1.95
CA LEU A 53 -17.85 13.26 0.69
C LEU A 53 -18.62 14.26 -0.17
N ALA A 54 -18.82 13.94 -1.45
CA ALA A 54 -19.63 14.75 -2.37
C ALA A 54 -21.10 14.90 -1.94
N VAL A 55 -21.56 14.12 -0.96
CA VAL A 55 -22.88 14.21 -0.37
C VAL A 55 -22.82 15.09 0.89
N LYS A 56 -23.62 16.15 0.92
CA LYS A 56 -23.69 17.11 2.04
C LYS A 56 -23.90 16.38 3.37
N GLY A 57 -23.04 16.68 4.35
CA GLY A 57 -23.12 16.12 5.69
C GLY A 57 -22.66 14.66 5.82
N LYS A 58 -22.05 14.08 4.78
CA LYS A 58 -21.46 12.74 4.83
C LYS A 58 -19.94 12.83 4.87
N TYR A 59 -19.36 11.95 5.69
CA TYR A 59 -17.92 11.84 5.87
C TYR A 59 -17.47 10.41 5.59
N GLY A 60 -16.23 10.26 5.13
CA GLY A 60 -15.55 8.98 4.96
C GLY A 60 -14.25 8.96 5.74
N LYS A 61 -13.76 7.76 6.07
CA LYS A 61 -12.44 7.55 6.67
C LYS A 61 -11.41 7.28 5.58
N LEU A 62 -10.36 8.09 5.52
CA LEU A 62 -9.29 8.00 4.55
C LEU A 62 -7.98 7.60 5.23
N VAL A 63 -7.37 6.51 4.77
CA VAL A 63 -5.96 6.21 5.04
C VAL A 63 -5.18 6.59 3.79
N GLY A 64 -4.60 7.78 3.77
CA GLY A 64 -4.30 8.38 2.47
C GLY A 64 -3.99 9.85 2.50
N ASP A 65 -3.54 10.35 1.34
CA ASP A 65 -3.61 11.76 0.98
C ASP A 65 -4.52 11.93 -0.22
N THR A 66 -5.23 13.05 -0.27
CA THR A 66 -6.14 13.46 -1.36
C THR A 66 -5.57 14.59 -2.21
N THR A 67 -4.30 14.97 -1.99
CA THR A 67 -3.56 15.94 -2.80
C THR A 67 -3.44 15.49 -4.24
#